data_AF-A0A7T1WQX9-F1
#
_entry.id   AF-A0A7T1WQX9-F1
#
_cell.length_a   1.000
_cell.length_b   1.000
_cell.length_c   1.000
_cell.angle_alpha   90.00
_cell.angle_beta   90.00
_cell.angle_gamma   90.00
#
_symmetry.space_group_name_H-M   'P 1'
#
loop_
_entity.id
_entity.type
_entity.pdbx_description
1 polymer ?
#
loop_
_entity_poly.entity_id
_entity_poly.type
_entity_poly.pdbx_seq_one_letter_code
_entity_poly.pdbx_strand_id
1 'polypeptide(L)'
;MSAAVPDRSSILIVDDMEENLIALEAVLGPLDQQLVTARSGEEALKAMLRQDFAVVLLDVLMPGMDGFETASNIKRLDQTKDVPVILLTGTDVDADYAYRGYALGAADFLSKPIDPWVLRTKVNVFLDLDRKNRQLAVQAEQLRRLLVAEHSPRAGGQGSAVEGPLEGTWSASGQPERMGAGKGGAEQLAQITEMLVQIEMRLRDGETAASADLSDRIADLEQIVRRLGAANGNAR
;
A
#
# COMPACT_ATOMS: atom_id res chain seq x y z
N MET A 1 4.75 23.63 -13.63
CA MET A 1 4.09 22.55 -14.40
C MET A 1 3.75 21.46 -13.41
N SER A 2 2.47 21.17 -13.18
CA SER A 2 2.04 20.12 -12.26
C SER A 2 2.25 18.78 -12.96
N ALA A 3 3.14 17.93 -12.44
CA ALA A 3 3.25 16.56 -12.94
C ALA A 3 1.92 15.86 -12.63
N ALA A 4 1.15 15.57 -13.68
CA ALA A 4 -0.03 14.74 -13.55
C ALA A 4 0.43 13.37 -13.02
N VAL A 5 -0.25 12.85 -12.00
CA VAL A 5 0.00 11.50 -11.52
C VAL A 5 -0.26 10.57 -12.72
N PRO A 6 0.69 9.70 -13.10
CA PRO A 6 0.45 8.77 -14.19
C PRO A 6 -0.77 7.92 -13.86
N ASP A 7 -1.70 7.85 -14.79
CA ASP A 7 -3.02 7.21 -14.60
C ASP A 7 -2.92 5.67 -14.48
N ARG A 8 -1.78 5.12 -14.90
CA ARG A 8 -1.46 3.69 -14.86
C ARG A 8 -0.32 3.42 -13.90
N SER A 9 -0.56 2.49 -12.98
CA SER A 9 0.46 1.90 -12.13
C SER A 9 1.09 0.71 -12.86
N SER A 10 2.36 0.43 -12.56
CA SER A 10 3.07 -0.72 -13.12
C SER A 10 2.98 -1.93 -12.19
N ILE A 11 2.75 -3.11 -12.75
CA ILE A 11 2.76 -4.40 -12.07
C ILE A 11 3.92 -5.21 -12.64
N LEU A 12 4.79 -5.71 -11.77
CA LEU A 12 5.87 -6.62 -12.17
C LEU A 12 5.43 -8.07 -11.96
N ILE A 13 5.60 -8.91 -12.96
CA ILE A 13 5.32 -10.35 -12.92
C ILE A 13 6.64 -11.09 -13.13
N VAL A 14 6.99 -11.97 -12.21
CA VAL A 14 8.26 -12.71 -12.23
C VAL A 14 7.97 -14.21 -12.13
N ASP A 15 8.29 -14.93 -13.19
CA ASP A 15 8.15 -16.40 -13.28
C ASP A 15 9.13 -16.88 -14.38
N ASP A 16 9.82 -18.00 -14.17
CA ASP A 16 10.80 -18.52 -15.12
C ASP A 16 10.15 -19.19 -16.34
N MET A 17 8.90 -19.61 -16.19
CA MET A 17 8.11 -20.24 -17.24
C MET A 17 7.28 -19.19 -18.03
N GLU A 18 7.50 -19.16 -19.34
CA GLU A 18 6.83 -18.21 -20.23
C GLU A 18 5.31 -18.43 -20.28
N GLU A 19 4.85 -19.66 -20.12
CA GLU A 19 3.44 -20.00 -20.08
C GLU A 19 2.72 -19.39 -18.85
N ASN A 20 3.41 -19.34 -17.70
CA ASN A 20 2.88 -18.74 -16.49
C ASN A 20 2.77 -17.22 -16.63
N LEU A 21 3.77 -16.58 -17.25
CA LEU A 21 3.74 -15.14 -17.54
C LEU A 21 2.54 -14.79 -18.43
N ILE A 22 2.33 -15.52 -19.54
CA ILE A 22 1.20 -15.31 -20.45
C ILE A 22 -0.14 -15.51 -19.73
N ALA A 23 -0.25 -16.53 -18.88
CA ALA A 23 -1.47 -16.79 -18.11
C ALA A 23 -1.77 -15.63 -17.12
N LEU A 24 -0.76 -15.16 -16.39
CA LEU A 24 -0.91 -14.05 -15.45
C LEU A 24 -1.24 -12.74 -16.17
N GLU A 25 -0.62 -12.48 -17.32
CA GLU A 25 -0.96 -11.33 -18.17
C GLU A 25 -2.42 -11.38 -18.64
N ALA A 26 -2.91 -12.54 -19.07
CA ALA A 26 -4.30 -12.70 -19.47
C ALA A 26 -5.28 -12.48 -18.30
N VAL A 27 -4.93 -12.95 -17.10
CA VAL A 27 -5.74 -12.75 -15.89
C VAL A 27 -5.78 -11.28 -15.46
N LEU A 28 -4.66 -10.56 -15.58
CA LEU A 28 -4.54 -9.17 -15.14
C LEU A 28 -4.91 -8.15 -16.22
N GLY A 29 -5.00 -8.56 -17.49
CA GLY A 29 -5.37 -7.70 -18.61
C GLY A 29 -6.62 -6.83 -18.38
N PRO A 30 -7.71 -7.34 -17.76
CA PRO A 30 -8.89 -6.54 -17.43
C PRO A 30 -8.64 -5.37 -16.47
N LEU A 31 -7.50 -5.30 -15.78
CA LEU A 31 -7.15 -4.19 -14.87
C LEU A 31 -6.64 -2.94 -15.59
N ASP A 32 -6.33 -3.04 -16.89
CA ASP A 32 -5.83 -1.94 -17.73
C ASP A 32 -4.60 -1.21 -17.14
N GLN A 33 -3.72 -1.95 -16.46
CA GLN A 33 -2.47 -1.47 -15.89
C GLN A 33 -1.28 -1.82 -16.78
N GLN A 34 -0.12 -1.19 -16.52
CA GLN A 34 1.11 -1.53 -17.23
C GLN A 34 1.68 -2.82 -16.63
N LEU A 35 1.68 -3.91 -17.40
CA LEU A 35 2.33 -5.17 -17.01
C LEU A 35 3.77 -5.18 -17.51
N VAL A 36 4.70 -5.56 -16.64
CA VAL A 36 6.10 -5.81 -16.98
C VAL A 36 6.43 -7.21 -16.51
N THR A 37 7.09 -7.98 -17.36
CA THR A 37 7.47 -9.36 -17.07
C THR A 37 8.98 -9.50 -16.90
N ALA A 38 9.39 -10.44 -16.07
CA ALA A 38 10.78 -10.85 -15.87
C ALA A 38 10.85 -12.36 -15.74
N ARG A 39 11.90 -12.98 -16.31
CA ARG A 39 12.07 -14.44 -16.33
C ARG A 39 12.99 -14.96 -15.22
N SER A 40 13.48 -14.07 -14.36
CA SER A 40 14.36 -14.40 -13.25
C SER A 40 14.36 -13.30 -12.19
N GLY A 41 14.80 -13.65 -10.98
CA GLY A 41 15.01 -12.67 -9.90
C GLY A 41 15.98 -11.54 -10.28
N GLU A 42 17.03 -11.83 -11.04
CA GLU A 42 17.98 -10.81 -11.51
C GLU A 42 17.34 -9.82 -12.50
N GLU A 43 16.53 -10.32 -13.43
CA GLU A 43 15.78 -9.46 -14.36
C GLU A 43 14.76 -8.59 -13.61
N ALA A 44 14.10 -9.17 -12.61
CA ALA A 44 13.16 -8.44 -11.76
C ALA A 44 13.86 -7.29 -11.02
N LEU A 45 14.99 -7.55 -10.36
CA LEU A 45 15.79 -6.53 -9.68
C LEU A 45 16.25 -5.43 -10.66
N LYS A 46 16.71 -5.81 -11.86
CA LYS A 46 17.09 -4.84 -12.90
C LYS A 46 15.91 -3.99 -13.36
N ALA A 47 14.71 -4.56 -13.47
CA ALA A 47 13.50 -3.83 -13.82
C ALA A 47 13.11 -2.82 -12.73
N MET A 48 13.17 -3.23 -11.46
CA MET A 48 12.84 -2.38 -10.31
C MET A 48 13.79 -1.20 -10.12
N LEU A 49 15.02 -1.28 -10.62
CA LEU A 49 15.95 -0.14 -10.64
C LEU A 49 15.65 0.88 -11.75
N ARG A 50 14.87 0.50 -12.77
CA ARG A 50 14.56 1.35 -13.93
C ARG A 50 13.26 2.13 -13.76
N GLN A 51 12.30 1.57 -13.02
CA GLN A 51 10.99 2.17 -12.82
C GLN A 51 10.34 1.66 -11.53
N ASP A 52 9.38 2.44 -11.03
CA ASP A 52 8.62 2.09 -9.84
C ASP A 52 7.45 1.14 -10.16
N PHE A 53 7.16 0.24 -9.22
CA PHE A 53 6.06 -0.72 -9.32
C PHE A 53 5.10 -0.54 -8.15
N ALA A 54 3.80 -0.71 -8.43
CA ALA A 54 2.77 -0.70 -7.40
C ALA A 54 2.69 -2.04 -6.65
N VAL A 55 2.98 -3.15 -7.34
CA VAL A 55 3.03 -4.49 -6.77
C VAL A 55 3.89 -5.41 -7.62
N VAL A 56 4.55 -6.38 -6.97
CA VAL A 56 5.32 -7.45 -7.60
C VAL A 56 4.63 -8.78 -7.34
N LEU A 57 4.34 -9.54 -8.40
CA LEU A 57 3.97 -10.94 -8.33
C LEU A 57 5.24 -11.77 -8.59
N LEU A 58 5.61 -12.61 -7.65
CA LEU A 58 6.90 -13.30 -7.69
C LEU A 58 6.74 -14.78 -7.44
N ASP A 59 7.10 -15.60 -8.42
CA ASP A 59 7.18 -17.03 -8.21
C ASP A 59 8.29 -17.40 -7.23
N VAL A 60 8.01 -18.39 -6.39
CA VAL A 60 8.96 -18.89 -5.40
C VAL A 60 9.95 -19.88 -5.99
N LEU A 61 9.51 -20.71 -6.93
CA LEU A 61 10.26 -21.86 -7.42
C LEU A 61 10.94 -21.54 -8.75
N MET A 62 12.01 -20.77 -8.71
CA MET A 62 12.82 -20.42 -9.89
C MET A 62 14.22 -21.03 -9.82
N PRO A 63 14.84 -21.40 -10.96
CA PRO A 63 16.22 -21.83 -11.01
C PRO A 63 17.19 -20.68 -10.72
N GLY A 64 18.25 -20.97 -9.97
CA GLY A 64 19.26 -19.99 -9.59
C GLY A 64 18.81 -19.19 -8.36
N MET A 65 18.43 -17.93 -8.57
CA MET A 65 17.92 -17.07 -7.50
C MET A 65 16.44 -17.35 -7.27
N ASP A 66 16.12 -17.90 -6.10
CA ASP A 66 14.74 -18.23 -5.74
C ASP A 66 13.90 -16.97 -5.43
N GLY A 67 12.57 -17.14 -5.33
CA GLY A 67 11.67 -16.02 -5.04
C GLY A 67 11.85 -15.41 -3.65
N PHE A 68 12.37 -16.15 -2.66
CA PHE A 68 12.63 -15.58 -1.33
C PHE A 68 13.89 -14.73 -1.32
N GLU A 69 14.95 -15.20 -1.96
CA GLU A 69 16.19 -14.45 -2.13
C GLU A 69 15.90 -13.17 -2.95
N THR A 70 15.12 -13.30 -4.01
CA THR A 70 14.65 -12.14 -4.79
C THR A 70 13.86 -11.16 -3.92
N ALA A 71 12.85 -11.63 -3.18
CA ALA A 71 12.07 -10.78 -2.28
C ALA A 71 12.95 -10.12 -1.20
N SER A 72 13.90 -10.87 -0.63
CA SER A 72 14.86 -10.34 0.35
C SER A 72 15.69 -9.23 -0.26
N ASN A 73 16.19 -9.39 -1.48
CA ASN A 73 16.98 -8.38 -2.17
C ASN A 73 16.15 -7.11 -2.46
N ILE A 74 14.89 -7.27 -2.88
CA ILE A 74 13.94 -6.16 -3.06
C ILE A 74 13.77 -5.38 -1.75
N LYS A 75 13.62 -6.09 -0.61
CA LYS A 75 13.42 -5.46 0.70
C LYS A 75 14.66 -4.81 1.30
N ARG A 76 15.87 -5.13 0.82
CA ARG A 76 17.13 -4.55 1.32
C ARG A 76 17.48 -3.20 0.68
N LEU A 77 16.89 -2.85 -0.45
CA LEU A 77 17.18 -1.60 -1.15
C LEU A 77 16.17 -0.52 -0.78
N ASP A 78 16.66 0.65 -0.35
CA ASP A 78 15.80 1.76 0.08
C ASP A 78 14.78 2.22 -0.97
N GLN A 79 15.13 2.09 -2.25
CA GLN A 79 14.27 2.48 -3.37
C GLN A 79 13.11 1.50 -3.59
N THR A 80 13.26 0.22 -3.21
CA THR A 80 12.30 -0.85 -3.57
C THR A 80 11.68 -1.53 -2.35
N LYS A 81 12.16 -1.24 -1.14
CA LYS A 81 11.70 -1.92 0.09
C LYS A 81 10.22 -1.74 0.40
N ASP A 82 9.63 -0.63 -0.01
CA ASP A 82 8.23 -0.30 0.26
C ASP A 82 7.28 -0.92 -0.77
N VAL A 83 7.82 -1.48 -1.87
CA VAL A 83 6.99 -2.14 -2.89
C VAL A 83 6.44 -3.45 -2.32
N PRO A 84 5.10 -3.67 -2.34
CA PRO A 84 4.51 -4.90 -1.87
C PRO A 84 4.83 -6.05 -2.82
N VAL A 85 5.20 -7.20 -2.24
CA VAL A 85 5.52 -8.43 -2.97
C VAL A 85 4.50 -9.50 -2.60
N ILE A 86 3.81 -10.05 -3.59
CA ILE A 86 2.93 -11.21 -3.47
C ILE A 86 3.70 -12.42 -3.97
N LEU A 87 3.95 -13.37 -3.08
CA LEU A 87 4.66 -14.60 -3.43
C LEU A 87 3.69 -15.64 -3.96
N LEU A 88 4.01 -16.20 -5.13
CA LEU A 88 3.28 -17.29 -5.76
C LEU A 88 3.99 -18.61 -5.41
N THR A 89 3.27 -19.52 -4.76
CA THR A 89 3.81 -20.76 -4.19
C THR A 89 3.13 -21.97 -4.81
N GLY A 90 3.84 -23.08 -5.01
CA GLY A 90 3.23 -24.36 -5.37
C GLY A 90 2.46 -25.01 -4.21
N THR A 91 1.65 -26.02 -4.51
CA THR A 91 0.84 -26.75 -3.50
C THR A 91 1.70 -27.63 -2.57
N ASP A 92 2.89 -28.04 -3.01
CA ASP A 92 3.84 -28.87 -2.25
C ASP A 92 4.84 -28.05 -1.41
N VAL A 93 4.55 -26.77 -1.20
CA VAL A 93 5.47 -25.86 -0.51
C VAL A 93 5.18 -25.94 1.00
N ASP A 94 6.17 -26.46 1.75
CA ASP A 94 6.10 -26.72 3.20
C ASP A 94 5.61 -25.51 4.00
N ALA A 95 4.93 -25.75 5.14
CA ALA A 95 4.42 -24.69 6.03
C ALA A 95 5.50 -23.67 6.46
N ASP A 96 6.77 -24.08 6.46
CA ASP A 96 7.95 -23.24 6.74
C ASP A 96 8.13 -22.08 5.75
N TYR A 97 7.67 -22.24 4.52
CA TYR A 97 7.84 -21.25 3.46
C TYR A 97 6.93 -20.03 3.64
N ALA A 98 5.72 -20.24 4.14
CA ALA A 98 4.84 -19.13 4.53
C ALA A 98 5.48 -18.32 5.66
N TYR A 99 6.06 -18.99 6.66
CA TYR A 99 6.77 -18.32 7.76
C TYR A 99 8.00 -17.55 7.26
N ARG A 100 8.81 -18.14 6.39
CA ARG A 100 9.98 -17.48 5.79
C ARG A 100 9.58 -16.24 5.00
N GLY A 101 8.52 -16.31 4.21
CA GLY A 101 8.10 -15.16 3.44
C GLY A 101 7.55 -14.02 4.32
N TYR A 102 6.79 -14.31 5.39
CA TYR A 102 6.36 -13.29 6.34
C TYR A 102 7.55 -12.66 7.07
N ALA A 103 8.53 -13.47 7.47
CA ALA A 103 9.77 -12.98 8.08
C ALA A 103 10.58 -12.07 7.12
N LEU A 104 10.43 -12.27 5.82
CA LEU A 104 11.04 -11.45 4.77
C LEU A 104 10.23 -10.19 4.42
N GLY A 105 9.08 -9.97 5.04
CA GLY A 105 8.24 -8.80 4.79
C GLY A 105 7.45 -8.88 3.48
N ALA A 106 7.14 -10.09 2.99
CA ALA A 106 6.18 -10.25 1.91
C ALA A 106 4.81 -9.69 2.34
N ALA A 107 4.10 -9.10 1.38
CA ALA A 107 2.80 -8.50 1.64
C ALA A 107 1.68 -9.55 1.64
N ASP A 108 1.82 -10.61 0.84
CA ASP A 108 0.80 -11.65 0.68
C ASP A 108 1.37 -12.93 0.03
N PHE A 109 0.60 -14.02 0.08
CA PHE A 109 0.92 -15.31 -0.54
C PHE A 109 -0.27 -15.87 -1.29
N LEU A 110 -0.01 -16.46 -2.44
CA LEU A 110 -0.99 -17.19 -3.23
C LEU A 110 -0.47 -18.58 -3.59
N SER A 111 -1.26 -19.60 -3.32
CA SER A 111 -0.97 -20.98 -3.74
C SER A 111 -1.46 -21.22 -5.16
N LYS A 112 -0.61 -21.84 -5.99
CA LYS A 112 -0.97 -22.40 -7.30
C LYS A 112 -1.79 -23.69 -7.06
N PRO A 113 -2.89 -23.92 -7.81
CA PRO A 113 -3.43 -23.08 -8.88
C PRO A 113 -4.14 -21.83 -8.33
N ILE A 114 -3.85 -20.67 -8.95
CA ILE A 114 -4.34 -19.37 -8.50
C ILE A 114 -5.73 -19.11 -9.10
N ASP A 115 -6.70 -18.76 -8.25
CA ASP A 115 -8.00 -18.28 -8.71
C ASP A 115 -7.86 -16.87 -9.35
N PRO A 116 -8.26 -16.67 -10.62
CA PRO A 116 -8.14 -15.39 -11.31
C PRO A 116 -8.88 -14.22 -10.65
N TRP A 117 -10.00 -14.49 -9.96
CA TRP A 117 -10.74 -13.48 -9.23
C TRP A 117 -10.01 -13.07 -7.94
N VAL A 118 -9.44 -14.04 -7.22
CA VAL A 118 -8.65 -13.78 -6.01
C VAL A 118 -7.41 -12.95 -6.35
N LEU A 119 -6.67 -13.32 -7.39
CA LEU A 119 -5.46 -12.59 -7.81
C LEU A 119 -5.78 -11.13 -8.16
N ARG A 120 -6.79 -10.91 -9.01
CA ARG A 120 -7.21 -9.56 -9.39
C ARG A 120 -7.63 -8.72 -8.19
N THR A 121 -8.35 -9.32 -7.24
CA THR A 121 -8.79 -8.64 -6.02
C THR A 121 -7.60 -8.19 -5.18
N LYS A 122 -6.64 -9.09 -4.93
CA LYS A 122 -5.43 -8.75 -4.15
C LYS A 122 -4.59 -7.69 -4.86
N VAL A 123 -4.38 -7.82 -6.16
CA VAL A 123 -3.64 -6.82 -6.96
C VAL A 123 -4.32 -5.45 -6.89
N ASN A 124 -5.66 -5.39 -7.03
CA ASN A 124 -6.40 -4.13 -6.94
C ASN A 124 -6.22 -3.41 -5.61
N VAL A 125 -6.17 -4.14 -4.49
CA VAL A 125 -5.92 -3.53 -3.17
C VAL A 125 -4.57 -2.79 -3.16
N PHE A 126 -3.52 -3.38 -3.72
CA PHE A 126 -2.21 -2.73 -3.79
C PHE A 126 -2.15 -1.59 -4.81
N LEU A 127 -2.87 -1.69 -5.93
CA LEU A 127 -3.00 -0.59 -6.89
C LEU A 127 -3.69 0.63 -6.26
N ASP A 128 -4.77 0.40 -5.51
CA ASP A 128 -5.49 1.47 -4.82
C ASP A 128 -4.64 2.09 -3.70
N LEU A 129 -3.83 1.27 -3.01
CA LEU A 129 -2.88 1.75 -2.00
C LEU A 129 -1.78 2.61 -2.64
N ASP A 130 -1.19 2.18 -3.75
CA ASP A 130 -0.20 2.96 -4.51
C ASP A 130 -0.77 4.30 -4.97
N ARG A 131 -1.99 4.30 -5.54
CA ARG A 131 -2.69 5.54 -5.95
C ARG A 131 -2.89 6.50 -4.77
N LYS A 132 -3.37 6.00 -3.63
CA LYS A 132 -3.57 6.80 -2.41
C LYS A 132 -2.25 7.34 -1.88
N ASN A 133 -1.20 6.53 -1.83
CA ASN A 133 0.13 6.96 -1.37
C ASN A 133 0.71 8.05 -2.28
N ARG A 134 0.57 7.91 -3.60
CA ARG A 134 0.97 8.96 -4.56
C ARG A 134 0.18 10.24 -4.35
N GLN A 135 -1.14 10.14 -4.15
CA GLN A 135 -1.98 11.31 -3.87
C GLN A 135 -1.56 12.02 -2.58
N LEU A 136 -1.30 11.27 -1.51
CA LEU A 136 -0.83 11.81 -0.24
C LEU A 136 0.54 12.48 -0.39
N ALA A 137 1.47 11.90 -1.15
CA ALA A 137 2.78 12.48 -1.42
C ALA A 137 2.66 13.82 -2.16
N VAL A 138 1.76 13.91 -3.16
CA VAL A 138 1.47 15.17 -3.86
C VAL A 138 0.88 16.21 -2.92
N GLN A 139 -0.07 15.84 -2.06
CA GLN A 139 -0.70 16.75 -1.09
C GLN A 139 0.30 17.24 -0.04
N ALA A 140 1.15 16.36 0.48
CA ALA A 140 2.19 16.72 1.45
C ALA A 140 3.18 17.73 0.86
N GLU A 141 3.59 17.52 -0.40
CA GLU A 141 4.46 18.46 -1.10
C GLU A 141 3.78 19.81 -1.36
N GLN A 142 2.48 19.82 -1.71
CA GLN A 142 1.71 21.05 -1.86
C GLN A 142 1.64 21.85 -0.55
N LEU A 143 1.30 21.19 0.56
CA LEU A 143 1.28 21.81 1.89
C LEU A 143 2.65 22.36 2.27
N ARG A 144 3.72 21.59 2.02
CA ARG A 144 5.10 22.03 2.27
C ARG A 144 5.46 23.28 1.49
N ARG A 145 5.04 23.37 0.22
CA ARG A 145 5.25 24.58 -0.60
C ARG A 145 4.49 25.80 -0.07
N LEU A 146 3.24 25.64 0.35
CA LEU A 146 2.45 26.74 0.91
C LEU A 146 3.08 27.29 2.19
N LEU A 147 3.48 26.40 3.11
CA LEU A 147 4.13 26.81 4.36
C LEU A 147 5.47 27.53 4.12
N VAL A 148 6.28 27.07 3.15
CA VAL A 148 7.56 27.74 2.80
C VAL A 148 7.32 29.10 2.11
N ALA A 149 6.27 29.22 1.30
CA ALA A 149 5.92 30.47 0.63
C ALA A 149 5.43 31.55 1.61
N GLU A 150 4.66 31.18 2.64
CA GLU A 150 4.22 32.12 3.70
C GLU A 150 5.38 32.62 4.57
N HIS A 151 6.43 31.81 4.75
CA HIS A 151 7.59 32.14 5.60
C HIS A 151 8.77 32.77 4.84
N SER A 152 8.62 33.10 3.55
CA SER A 152 9.62 33.93 2.87
C SER A 152 9.58 35.35 3.45
N PRO A 153 10.69 35.89 3.98
CA PRO A 153 10.69 37.19 4.62
C PRO A 153 10.27 38.23 3.58
N ARG A 154 9.30 39.08 3.94
CA ARG A 154 8.98 40.30 3.20
C ARG A 154 10.24 41.15 3.13
N ALA A 155 11.05 40.94 2.10
CA ALA A 155 12.17 41.79 1.78
C ALA A 155 11.61 43.11 1.24
N GLY A 156 11.60 44.14 2.09
CA GLY A 156 11.46 45.53 1.67
C GLY A 156 10.53 46.37 2.55
N GLY A 157 11.12 47.15 3.48
CA GLY A 157 10.39 48.21 4.19
C GLY A 157 11.10 48.76 5.42
N GLN A 158 12.09 49.62 5.18
CA GLN A 158 12.78 50.56 6.08
C GLN A 158 12.18 50.79 7.49
N GLY A 159 13.02 50.65 8.51
CA GLY A 159 12.77 51.15 9.86
C GLY A 159 14.10 51.34 10.59
N SER A 160 14.57 52.58 10.61
CA SER A 160 15.79 53.06 11.25
C SER A 160 15.87 52.72 12.74
N ALA A 161 17.10 52.50 13.19
CA ALA A 161 17.59 52.31 14.56
C ALA A 161 16.79 53.00 15.67
N VAL A 162 16.53 52.25 16.76
CA VAL A 162 16.75 52.68 18.15
C VAL A 162 17.10 51.45 19.00
N GLU A 163 18.33 51.42 19.51
CA GLU A 163 18.75 50.55 20.63
C GLU A 163 18.17 51.10 21.94
N GLY A 164 17.66 50.21 22.78
CA GLY A 164 17.24 50.52 24.15
C GLY A 164 16.86 49.25 24.92
N PRO A 165 17.53 48.91 26.05
CA PRO A 165 17.31 47.65 26.76
C PRO A 165 16.26 47.83 27.85
N LEU A 166 15.21 47.00 27.87
CA LEU A 166 14.34 46.88 29.05
C LEU A 166 13.91 45.42 29.24
N GLU A 167 14.49 44.84 30.29
CA GLU A 167 13.91 43.76 31.09
C GLU A 167 12.43 44.04 31.41
N GLY A 168 11.59 43.00 31.32
CA GLY A 168 10.18 43.11 31.67
C GLY A 168 9.41 41.82 31.40
N THR A 169 9.51 40.90 32.36
CA THR A 169 8.52 39.89 32.77
C THR A 169 7.33 39.61 31.85
N TRP A 170 7.28 38.39 31.30
CA TRP A 170 6.01 37.74 30.93
C TRP A 170 5.84 36.47 31.76
N SER A 171 4.96 36.55 32.74
CA SER A 171 4.34 35.38 33.37
C SER A 171 3.16 34.97 32.51
N ALA A 172 3.20 33.77 31.95
CA ALA A 172 2.06 33.14 31.29
C ALA A 172 1.97 31.69 31.75
N SER A 173 1.19 31.48 32.81
CA SER A 173 0.43 30.26 33.00
C SER A 173 -0.42 30.01 31.75
N GLY A 174 -0.12 28.92 31.03
CA GLY A 174 -0.89 28.43 29.89
C GLY A 174 -0.42 27.03 29.53
N GLN A 175 -1.24 26.04 29.85
CA GLN A 175 -1.04 24.63 29.49
C GLN A 175 -0.89 24.49 27.96
N PRO A 176 -0.05 23.59 27.44
CA PRO A 176 -0.25 23.12 26.07
C PRO A 176 -1.43 22.14 26.08
N GLU A 177 -2.60 22.63 25.67
CA GLU A 177 -3.70 21.76 25.26
C GLU A 177 -3.20 20.81 24.16
N ARG A 178 -3.13 19.52 24.51
CA ARG A 178 -2.91 18.44 23.56
C ARG A 178 -4.18 18.29 22.74
N MET A 179 -4.24 18.91 21.56
CA MET A 179 -5.25 18.59 20.55
C MET A 179 -5.08 17.13 20.13
N GLY A 180 -6.10 16.33 20.43
CA GLY A 180 -6.14 14.89 20.23
C GLY A 180 -6.15 14.50 18.75
N ALA A 181 -5.16 13.69 18.36
CA ALA A 181 -5.31 12.82 17.20
C ALA A 181 -6.48 11.87 17.48
N GLY A 182 -7.51 11.92 16.64
CA GLY A 182 -8.77 11.22 16.81
C GLY A 182 -8.58 9.72 16.99
N LYS A 183 -8.87 9.22 18.19
CA LYS A 183 -8.85 7.80 18.56
C LYS A 183 -9.77 6.92 17.70
N GLY A 184 -10.76 7.50 17.01
CA GLY A 184 -11.76 6.76 16.23
C GLY A 184 -11.20 6.04 15.00
N GLY A 185 -10.23 6.62 14.28
CA GLY A 185 -9.72 6.01 13.03
C GLY A 185 -8.88 4.75 13.27
N ALA A 186 -8.09 4.73 14.35
CA ALA A 186 -7.29 3.57 14.73
C ALA A 186 -8.15 2.47 15.35
N GLU A 187 -9.16 2.82 16.17
CA GLU A 187 -10.13 1.86 16.70
C GLU A 187 -10.97 1.23 15.60
N GLN A 188 -11.40 2.00 14.59
CA GLN A 188 -12.16 1.45 13.45
C GLN A 188 -11.33 0.58 12.52
N LEU A 189 -10.05 0.92 12.28
CA LEU A 189 -9.15 0.04 11.54
C LEU A 189 -8.90 -1.27 12.28
N ALA A 190 -8.71 -1.22 13.60
CA ALA A 190 -8.59 -2.43 14.42
C ALA A 190 -9.87 -3.30 14.35
N GLN A 191 -11.05 -2.67 14.37
CA GLN A 191 -12.34 -3.36 14.27
C GLN A 191 -12.54 -4.05 12.91
N ILE A 192 -12.09 -3.40 11.82
CA ILE A 192 -12.14 -3.98 10.46
C ILE A 192 -11.15 -5.14 10.34
N THR A 193 -9.93 -4.98 10.85
CA THR A 193 -8.91 -6.04 10.85
C THR A 193 -9.40 -7.26 11.63
N GLU A 194 -9.99 -7.06 12.81
CA GLU A 194 -10.50 -8.15 13.63
C GLU A 194 -11.68 -8.88 12.98
N MET A 195 -12.56 -8.14 12.30
CA MET A 195 -13.68 -8.73 11.55
C MET A 195 -13.20 -9.54 10.33
N LEU A 196 -12.18 -9.08 9.62
CA LEU A 196 -11.56 -9.81 8.50
C LEU A 196 -10.88 -11.10 8.97
N VAL A 197 -10.15 -11.05 10.09
CA VAL A 197 -9.50 -12.24 10.68
C VAL A 197 -10.55 -13.26 11.13
N GLN A 198 -11.69 -12.84 11.70
CA GLN A 198 -12.77 -13.76 12.09
C GLN A 198 -13.44 -14.43 10.89
N ILE A 199 -13.60 -13.71 9.77
CA ILE A 199 -14.13 -14.28 8.53
C ILE A 199 -13.14 -15.31 7.97
N GLU A 200 -11.85 -14.99 7.97
CA GLU A 200 -10.79 -15.87 7.47
C GLU A 200 -10.62 -17.15 8.32
N MET A 201 -10.70 -17.03 9.66
CA MET A 201 -10.67 -18.20 10.54
C MET A 201 -11.86 -19.14 10.31
N ARG A 202 -13.06 -18.60 10.06
CA ARG A 202 -14.26 -19.43 9.81
C ARG A 202 -14.30 -20.04 8.42
N LEU A 203 -13.73 -19.37 7.42
CA LEU A 203 -13.54 -19.95 6.09
C LEU A 203 -12.53 -21.12 6.12
N ARG A 204 -11.59 -21.10 7.08
CA ARG A 204 -10.62 -22.18 7.30
C ARG A 204 -11.21 -23.42 8.00
N ASP A 205 -12.23 -23.24 8.84
CA ASP A 205 -12.86 -24.33 9.60
C ASP A 205 -13.90 -25.14 8.80
N GLY A 206 -14.19 -24.75 7.55
CA GLY A 206 -14.99 -25.58 6.64
C GLY A 206 -16.44 -25.81 7.06
N GLU A 207 -16.98 -25.05 8.02
CA GLU A 207 -18.43 -25.02 8.23
C GLU A 207 -19.06 -24.18 7.13
N THR A 208 -19.63 -24.88 6.16
CA THR A 208 -20.64 -24.41 5.21
C THR A 208 -21.90 -23.95 5.95
N ALA A 209 -21.78 -22.92 6.78
CA ALA A 209 -22.91 -22.22 7.36
C ALA A 209 -23.53 -21.34 6.26
N ALA A 210 -24.43 -21.98 5.51
CA ALA A 210 -25.47 -21.46 4.63
C ALA A 210 -25.18 -20.11 3.92
N SER A 211 -24.99 -20.20 2.61
CA SER A 211 -24.95 -19.13 1.59
C SER A 211 -25.83 -17.88 1.86
N ALA A 212 -26.93 -18.00 2.60
CA ALA A 212 -27.77 -16.88 3.01
C ALA A 212 -27.13 -15.96 4.08
N ASP A 213 -26.48 -16.49 5.12
CA ASP A 213 -25.87 -15.67 6.20
C ASP A 213 -24.64 -14.90 5.70
N LEU A 214 -23.90 -15.47 4.74
CA LEU A 214 -22.77 -14.78 4.11
C LEU A 214 -23.24 -13.65 3.19
N SER A 215 -24.34 -13.85 2.46
CA SER A 215 -24.91 -12.83 1.58
C SER A 215 -25.46 -11.64 2.36
N ASP A 216 -26.15 -11.89 3.47
CA ASP A 216 -26.69 -10.83 4.34
C ASP A 216 -25.55 -10.02 5.01
N ARG A 217 -24.45 -10.69 5.41
CA ARG A 217 -23.29 -10.02 6.00
C ARG A 217 -22.43 -9.27 4.99
N ILE A 218 -22.32 -9.74 3.75
CA ILE A 218 -21.70 -8.99 2.65
C ILE A 218 -22.50 -7.70 2.37
N ALA A 219 -23.83 -7.79 2.40
CA ALA A 219 -24.70 -6.61 2.23
C ALA A 219 -24.53 -5.59 3.38
N ASP A 220 -24.39 -6.05 4.62
CA ASP A 220 -24.10 -5.16 5.77
C ASP A 220 -22.73 -4.48 5.65
N LEU A 221 -21.72 -5.20 5.17
CA LEU A 221 -20.36 -4.67 4.99
C LEU A 221 -20.33 -3.62 3.86
N GLU A 222 -21.06 -3.86 2.77
CA GLU A 222 -21.24 -2.87 1.71
C GLU A 222 -21.97 -1.61 2.19
N GLN A 223 -22.98 -1.75 3.08
CA GLN A 223 -23.67 -0.58 3.65
C GLN A 223 -22.75 0.25 4.55
N ILE A 224 -21.90 -0.39 5.35
CA ILE A 224 -20.94 0.31 6.22
C ILE A 224 -19.92 1.07 5.37
N VAL A 225 -19.39 0.44 4.31
CA VAL A 225 -18.45 1.08 3.38
C VAL A 225 -19.10 2.26 2.64
N ARG A 226 -20.36 2.12 2.19
CA ARG A 226 -21.10 3.23 1.56
C ARG A 226 -21.36 4.40 2.53
N ARG A 227 -21.64 4.14 3.80
CA ARG A 227 -21.82 5.19 4.82
C ARG A 227 -20.52 5.93 5.12
N LEU A 228 -19.38 5.24 5.12
CA LEU A 228 -18.06 5.87 5.24
C LEU A 228 -17.73 6.76 4.03
N GLY A 229 -18.14 6.35 2.82
CA GLY A 229 -18.04 7.18 1.62
C GLY A 229 -18.92 8.44 1.67
N ALA A 230 -20.11 8.35 2.25
CA ALA A 230 -21.05 9.48 2.38
C ALA A 230 -20.66 10.47 3.51
N ALA A 231 -20.09 9.99 4.62
CA ALA A 231 -19.64 10.85 5.73
C ALA A 231 -18.47 11.77 5.34
N ASN A 232 -17.62 11.35 4.40
CA ASN A 232 -16.57 12.21 3.83
C ASN A 232 -17.07 13.17 2.74
N GLY A 233 -18.35 13.11 2.36
CA GLY A 233 -18.95 13.95 1.33
C GLY A 233 -19.66 15.20 1.85
N ASN A 234 -19.78 15.42 3.17
CA ASN A 234 -20.59 16.50 3.75
C ASN A 234 -19.80 17.47 4.64
N ALA A 235 -18.56 17.77 4.24
CA ALA A 235 -17.80 18.93 4.72
C ALA A 235 -17.61 19.93 3.58
N ARG A 236 -18.69 20.62 3.22
CA ARG A 236 -18.67 21.89 2.47
C ARG A 236 -19.57 22.88 3.16
#